data_AF-A0A924VJG6-F1
#
_entry.id   AF-A0A924VJG6-F1
#
_cell.length_a   1.000
_cell.length_b   1.000
_cell.length_c   1.000
_cell.angle_alpha   90.00
_cell.angle_beta   90.00
_cell.angle_gamma   90.00
#
_symmetry.space_group_name_H-M   'P 1'
#
loop_
_entity.id
_entity.type
_entity.pdbx_description
1 polymer ?
#
loop_
_entity_poly.entity_id
_entity_poly.type
_entity_poly.pdbx_seq_one_letter_code
_entity_poly.pdbx_strand_id
1 'polypeptide(L)'
;MDQYVRWAGGSTHAQFYTDPKIQGWFKTYISTLLNRTNSITGVKYKDDPTIMSWELANEPRCTSAGVYPDGTCDTKTITNWASTMSTFIKSIDNRHLLAVGDEGAFCRAPADWTLTQKYGASGYGPGLGEDCKDGIDTIALTALPNIDMMSMHLYPDNWKESVAWGNGWIEEHAAAAKKLGKPVYLGEFGLLDKSTRLPVFAHWLETVRSTGVAGALYWILSSKQDDGTLYADYDGFTVYCPSPVCTLMTTQAALVPKPDTPAIRQTIIADNDTATTQADTPVSVNVLANDISITLAIRAASLDLDPATAGRQLSFDTAGGVATIVSDGTVRFVPSGKSGTFEVPYSVSNGARTSTAVLTVTVKPVPGAPVVLESWENGLNGWAAANWQSNPGSVALTTNGVTDGANALEITALGSGAWFGSGSFTPLLDLSTRSSISFSLKTGAAGSSIALAVRTGDAYTWCQSPFVYVAPNTTETHSIDLSTMGCAQSTLTDVHDVLLYFNAGTFDIDRMTLS
;
A
#
# COMPACT_ATOMS: atom_id res chain seq x y z
N MET A 1 -26.38 9.69 -8.84
CA MET A 1 -27.73 10.27 -8.63
C MET A 1 -27.75 11.77 -8.89
N ASP A 2 -26.88 12.55 -8.24
CA ASP A 2 -26.77 14.02 -8.39
C ASP A 2 -26.67 14.53 -9.82
N GLN A 3 -26.07 13.78 -10.74
CA GLN A 3 -26.00 14.19 -12.13
C GLN A 3 -27.39 14.28 -12.80
N TYR A 4 -28.35 13.42 -12.41
CA TYR A 4 -29.74 13.53 -12.87
C TYR A 4 -30.43 14.77 -12.29
N VAL A 5 -30.18 15.07 -11.01
CA VAL A 5 -30.66 16.30 -10.35
C VAL A 5 -30.13 17.52 -11.10
N ARG A 6 -28.84 17.54 -11.43
CA ARG A 6 -28.23 18.59 -12.24
C ARG A 6 -28.90 18.76 -13.60
N TRP A 7 -29.10 17.67 -14.35
CA TRP A 7 -29.77 17.74 -15.66
C TRP A 7 -31.22 18.23 -15.57
N ALA A 8 -31.91 17.95 -14.46
CA ALA A 8 -33.27 18.41 -14.25
C ALA A 8 -33.33 19.89 -13.81
N GLY A 9 -32.20 20.52 -13.47
CA GLY A 9 -32.16 21.84 -12.83
C GLY A 9 -32.63 21.79 -11.37
N GLY A 10 -32.49 20.64 -10.71
CA GLY A 10 -32.82 20.44 -9.31
C GLY A 10 -31.81 21.06 -8.34
N SER A 11 -32.16 21.06 -7.06
CA SER A 11 -31.42 21.69 -5.96
C SER A 11 -31.11 20.75 -4.79
N THR A 12 -31.71 19.55 -4.71
CA THR A 12 -31.45 18.60 -3.60
C THR A 12 -31.24 17.18 -4.11
N HIS A 13 -30.42 16.40 -3.39
CA HIS A 13 -30.15 14.99 -3.69
C HIS A 13 -31.44 14.15 -3.74
N ALA A 14 -32.35 14.37 -2.78
CA ALA A 14 -33.64 13.69 -2.67
C ALA A 14 -34.54 13.78 -3.91
N GLN A 15 -34.32 14.77 -4.78
CA GLN A 15 -35.08 14.90 -6.03
C GLN A 15 -34.82 13.74 -6.99
N PHE A 16 -33.67 13.06 -6.89
CA PHE A 16 -33.45 11.83 -7.66
C PHE A 16 -34.54 10.78 -7.37
N TYR A 17 -34.94 10.66 -6.10
CA TYR A 17 -35.94 9.68 -5.67
C TYR A 17 -37.38 10.16 -5.87
N THR A 18 -37.64 11.46 -5.91
CA THR A 18 -39.00 12.02 -5.82
C THR A 18 -39.49 12.74 -7.07
N ASP A 19 -38.59 13.28 -7.90
CA ASP A 19 -38.95 14.03 -9.09
C ASP A 19 -39.44 13.08 -10.22
N PRO A 20 -40.70 13.21 -10.70
CA PRO A 20 -41.24 12.31 -11.72
C PRO A 20 -40.49 12.36 -13.06
N LYS A 21 -39.89 13.51 -13.41
CA LYS A 21 -39.10 13.67 -14.63
C LYS A 21 -37.80 12.88 -14.52
N ILE A 22 -37.10 12.97 -13.37
CA ILE A 22 -35.87 12.21 -13.12
C ILE A 22 -36.17 10.71 -13.09
N GLN A 23 -37.22 10.29 -12.39
CA GLN A 23 -37.65 8.89 -12.40
C GLN A 23 -37.98 8.39 -13.82
N GLY A 24 -38.63 9.23 -14.65
CA GLY A 24 -38.91 8.91 -16.05
C GLY A 24 -37.65 8.72 -16.90
N TRP A 25 -36.63 9.56 -16.70
CA TRP A 25 -35.33 9.41 -17.34
C TRP A 25 -34.60 8.15 -16.91
N PHE A 26 -34.61 7.85 -15.60
CA PHE A 26 -34.03 6.62 -15.08
C PHE A 26 -34.69 5.37 -15.70
N LYS A 27 -36.03 5.33 -15.75
CA LYS A 27 -36.79 4.26 -16.42
C LYS A 27 -36.42 4.13 -17.91
N THR A 28 -36.22 5.25 -18.60
CA THR A 28 -35.80 5.25 -20.01
C THR A 28 -34.41 4.63 -20.18
N TYR A 29 -33.45 5.01 -19.32
CA TYR A 29 -32.11 4.42 -19.30
C TYR A 29 -32.16 2.91 -19.06
N ILE A 30 -32.87 2.47 -18.01
CA ILE A 30 -33.02 1.06 -17.67
C ILE A 30 -33.67 0.26 -18.81
N SER A 31 -34.76 0.75 -19.40
CA SER A 31 -35.40 0.09 -20.54
C SER A 31 -34.45 -0.07 -21.74
N THR A 32 -33.61 0.94 -21.97
CA THR A 32 -32.58 0.89 -23.02
C THR A 32 -31.54 -0.17 -22.72
N LEU A 33 -31.03 -0.23 -21.47
CA LEU A 33 -30.04 -1.21 -21.04
C LEU A 33 -30.57 -2.65 -21.14
N LEU A 34 -31.75 -2.91 -20.58
CA LEU A 34 -32.36 -4.24 -20.56
C LEU A 34 -32.66 -4.78 -21.97
N ASN A 35 -33.08 -3.90 -22.90
CA ASN A 35 -33.37 -4.27 -24.29
C ASN A 35 -32.16 -4.17 -25.22
N ARG A 36 -30.99 -3.74 -24.72
CA ARG A 36 -29.75 -3.71 -25.51
C ARG A 36 -29.40 -5.12 -25.95
N THR A 37 -29.13 -5.27 -27.25
CA THR A 37 -28.56 -6.50 -27.81
C THR A 37 -27.04 -6.42 -27.70
N ASN A 38 -26.43 -7.38 -27.04
CA ASN A 38 -24.98 -7.54 -27.00
C ASN A 38 -24.46 -7.69 -28.44
N SER A 39 -23.57 -6.81 -28.88
CA SER A 39 -23.04 -6.82 -30.25
C SER A 39 -22.11 -7.99 -30.56
N ILE A 40 -21.66 -8.72 -29.53
CA ILE A 40 -20.79 -9.89 -29.66
C ILE A 40 -21.63 -11.17 -29.69
N THR A 41 -22.55 -11.33 -28.73
CA THR A 41 -23.33 -12.57 -28.59
C THR A 41 -24.66 -12.56 -29.34
N GLY A 42 -25.16 -11.37 -29.72
CA GLY A 42 -26.48 -11.21 -30.32
C GLY A 42 -27.65 -11.39 -29.34
N VAL A 43 -27.38 -11.58 -28.04
CA VAL A 43 -28.38 -11.80 -27.00
C VAL A 43 -28.75 -10.47 -26.34
N LYS A 44 -30.04 -10.24 -26.07
CA LYS A 44 -30.46 -9.07 -25.28
C LYS A 44 -30.05 -9.26 -23.83
N TYR A 45 -29.65 -8.18 -23.15
CA TYR A 45 -29.18 -8.29 -21.76
C TYR A 45 -30.24 -8.91 -20.83
N LYS A 46 -31.53 -8.58 -20.99
CA LYS A 46 -32.62 -9.22 -20.23
C LYS A 46 -32.82 -10.73 -20.51
N ASP A 47 -32.20 -11.25 -21.56
CA ASP A 47 -32.26 -12.65 -21.97
C ASP A 47 -30.89 -13.36 -21.77
N ASP A 48 -29.85 -12.67 -21.30
CA ASP A 48 -28.47 -13.17 -21.22
C ASP A 48 -28.17 -13.80 -19.84
N PRO A 49 -28.06 -15.13 -19.73
CA PRO A 49 -27.86 -15.82 -18.46
C PRO A 49 -26.48 -15.59 -17.84
N THR A 50 -25.57 -14.89 -18.53
CA THR A 50 -24.29 -14.45 -17.96
C THR A 50 -24.51 -13.40 -16.88
N ILE A 51 -25.56 -12.58 -17.03
CA ILE A 51 -25.94 -11.59 -16.03
C ILE A 51 -26.70 -12.34 -14.94
N MET A 52 -26.20 -12.33 -13.71
CA MET A 52 -26.88 -12.99 -12.59
C MET A 52 -28.05 -12.15 -12.07
N SER A 53 -27.81 -10.86 -11.87
CA SER A 53 -28.73 -9.94 -11.23
C SER A 53 -28.57 -8.51 -11.71
N TRP A 54 -29.61 -7.72 -11.45
CA TRP A 54 -29.58 -6.26 -11.49
C TRP A 54 -29.59 -5.69 -10.07
N GLU A 55 -29.03 -4.50 -9.91
CA GLU A 55 -29.16 -3.68 -8.70
C GLU A 55 -29.78 -2.34 -9.09
N LEU A 56 -30.67 -1.81 -8.23
CA LEU A 56 -31.35 -0.54 -8.49
C LEU A 56 -30.39 0.64 -8.48
N ALA A 57 -29.51 0.68 -7.48
CA ALA A 57 -28.49 1.69 -7.31
C ALA A 57 -27.40 1.20 -6.36
N ASN A 58 -26.16 1.56 -6.64
CA ASN A 58 -25.08 1.42 -5.66
C ASN A 58 -25.28 2.43 -4.52
N GLU A 59 -25.29 1.93 -3.29
CA GLU A 59 -25.31 2.70 -2.03
C GLU A 59 -26.33 3.88 -2.03
N PRO A 60 -27.62 3.65 -2.35
CA PRO A 60 -28.63 4.69 -2.21
C PRO A 60 -28.68 5.18 -0.75
N ARG A 61 -28.69 6.51 -0.56
CA ARG A 61 -28.90 7.18 0.72
C ARG A 61 -29.71 8.46 0.54
N CYS A 62 -30.33 8.94 1.61
CA CYS A 62 -30.85 10.30 1.66
C CYS A 62 -29.71 11.33 1.78
N THR A 63 -28.63 10.93 2.45
CA THR A 63 -27.43 11.73 2.64
C THR A 63 -26.61 11.80 1.36
N SER A 64 -26.27 13.00 0.93
CA SER A 64 -25.44 13.25 -0.25
C SER A 64 -23.96 13.21 0.09
N ALA A 65 -23.17 12.48 -0.72
CA ALA A 65 -21.71 12.59 -0.74
C ALA A 65 -21.20 13.70 -1.70
N GLY A 66 -22.12 14.36 -2.42
CA GLY A 66 -21.83 15.34 -3.46
C GLY A 66 -22.03 16.79 -3.05
N VAL A 67 -22.19 17.66 -4.04
CA VAL A 67 -22.38 19.11 -3.83
C VAL A 67 -23.84 19.50 -3.55
N TYR A 68 -24.78 18.56 -3.73
CA TYR A 68 -26.20 18.82 -3.49
C TYR A 68 -26.56 18.50 -2.04
N PRO A 69 -27.29 19.39 -1.34
CA PRO A 69 -27.82 19.07 0.00
C PRO A 69 -28.88 17.95 -0.08
N ASP A 70 -29.06 17.23 1.01
CA ASP A 70 -29.95 16.05 1.10
C ASP A 70 -31.38 16.36 0.64
N GLY A 71 -32.01 17.39 1.24
CA GLY A 71 -33.42 17.73 1.03
C GLY A 71 -34.36 16.94 1.96
N THR A 72 -35.65 16.87 1.63
CA THR A 72 -36.62 16.07 2.40
C THR A 72 -36.59 14.63 1.91
N CYS A 73 -36.01 13.75 2.72
CA CYS A 73 -35.86 12.33 2.41
C CYS A 73 -35.84 11.51 3.71
N ASP A 74 -36.43 10.32 3.65
CA ASP A 74 -36.51 9.35 4.74
C ASP A 74 -36.55 7.92 4.19
N THR A 75 -36.66 6.92 5.08
CA THR A 75 -36.75 5.50 4.69
C THR A 75 -37.90 5.19 3.74
N LYS A 76 -39.04 5.89 3.89
CA LYS A 76 -40.19 5.73 3.00
C LYS A 76 -39.92 6.28 1.61
N THR A 77 -39.16 7.37 1.52
CA THR A 77 -38.79 8.00 0.24
C THR A 77 -38.03 7.00 -0.63
N ILE A 78 -36.98 6.38 -0.10
CA ILE A 78 -36.19 5.39 -0.85
C ILE A 78 -36.97 4.10 -1.07
N THR A 79 -37.72 3.60 -0.07
CA THR A 79 -38.53 2.38 -0.23
C THR A 79 -39.61 2.52 -1.31
N ASN A 80 -40.28 3.68 -1.40
CA ASN A 80 -41.29 3.94 -2.44
C ASN A 80 -40.65 4.05 -3.83
N TRP A 81 -39.50 4.69 -3.93
CA TRP A 81 -38.72 4.74 -5.17
C TRP A 81 -38.30 3.34 -5.60
N ALA A 82 -37.75 2.53 -4.68
CA ALA A 82 -37.31 1.17 -4.95
C ALA A 82 -38.47 0.27 -5.38
N SER A 83 -39.64 0.39 -4.75
CA SER A 83 -40.87 -0.31 -5.14
C SER A 83 -41.29 0.04 -6.58
N THR A 84 -41.22 1.32 -6.93
CA THR A 84 -41.57 1.82 -8.27
C THR A 84 -40.59 1.32 -9.33
N MET A 85 -39.28 1.39 -9.06
CA MET A 85 -38.25 1.00 -10.04
C MET A 85 -38.16 -0.51 -10.19
N SER A 86 -38.25 -1.28 -9.10
CA SER A 86 -38.26 -2.74 -9.16
C SER A 86 -39.45 -3.29 -9.92
N THR A 87 -40.65 -2.74 -9.70
CA THR A 87 -41.85 -3.10 -10.47
C THR A 87 -41.69 -2.79 -11.96
N PHE A 88 -41.10 -1.65 -12.29
CA PHE A 88 -40.82 -1.30 -13.68
C PHE A 88 -39.81 -2.27 -14.33
N ILE A 89 -38.70 -2.58 -13.66
CA ILE A 89 -37.69 -3.54 -14.16
C ILE A 89 -38.33 -4.91 -14.39
N LYS A 90 -39.05 -5.45 -13.40
CA LYS A 90 -39.70 -6.77 -13.49
C LYS A 90 -40.80 -6.85 -14.56
N SER A 91 -41.36 -5.70 -14.98
CA SER A 91 -42.28 -5.66 -16.12
C SER A 91 -41.60 -5.84 -17.48
N ILE A 92 -40.27 -5.64 -17.57
CA ILE A 92 -39.46 -5.78 -18.78
C ILE A 92 -38.65 -7.08 -18.75
N ASP A 93 -38.07 -7.40 -17.59
CA ASP A 93 -37.20 -8.54 -17.33
C ASP A 93 -37.70 -9.29 -16.09
N ASN A 94 -38.34 -10.44 -16.34
CA ASN A 94 -38.83 -11.33 -15.28
C ASN A 94 -37.93 -12.57 -15.09
N ARG A 95 -36.70 -12.55 -15.62
CA ARG A 95 -35.76 -13.69 -15.58
C ARG A 95 -34.63 -13.47 -14.57
N HIS A 96 -34.03 -12.29 -14.57
CA HIS A 96 -32.89 -11.99 -13.70
C HIS A 96 -33.32 -11.65 -12.28
N LEU A 97 -32.44 -11.96 -11.32
CA LEU A 97 -32.62 -11.54 -9.93
C LEU A 97 -32.49 -10.01 -9.82
N LEU A 98 -33.14 -9.43 -8.81
CA LEU A 98 -33.06 -8.00 -8.54
C LEU A 98 -32.78 -7.75 -7.06
N ALA A 99 -31.77 -6.93 -6.77
CA ALA A 99 -31.47 -6.40 -5.46
C ALA A 99 -31.56 -4.87 -5.47
N VAL A 100 -31.49 -4.25 -4.29
CA VAL A 100 -31.44 -2.78 -4.22
C VAL A 100 -30.03 -2.27 -4.50
N GLY A 101 -29.01 -2.90 -3.91
CA GLY A 101 -27.61 -2.42 -3.92
C GLY A 101 -27.31 -1.46 -2.76
N ASP A 102 -28.13 -1.48 -1.71
CA ASP A 102 -27.91 -0.72 -0.48
C ASP A 102 -26.86 -1.36 0.43
N GLU A 103 -26.27 -0.55 1.30
CA GLU A 103 -25.23 -0.99 2.22
C GLU A 103 -25.75 -1.83 3.39
N GLY A 104 -27.08 -1.94 3.56
CA GLY A 104 -27.71 -2.78 4.60
C GLY A 104 -28.12 -2.04 5.87
N ALA A 105 -28.18 -0.70 5.89
CA ALA A 105 -28.60 -0.01 7.10
C ALA A 105 -30.00 -0.45 7.58
N PHE A 106 -30.10 -0.81 8.85
CA PHE A 106 -31.36 -1.07 9.52
C PHE A 106 -32.02 0.25 9.94
N CYS A 107 -33.34 0.19 10.13
CA CYS A 107 -34.11 1.25 10.76
C CYS A 107 -34.89 0.66 11.93
N ARG A 108 -34.39 0.86 13.16
CA ARG A 108 -34.92 0.23 14.38
C ARG A 108 -35.07 1.29 15.48
N ALA A 109 -35.95 1.04 16.45
CA ALA A 109 -36.02 1.88 17.64
C ALA A 109 -34.73 1.76 18.47
N PRO A 110 -34.31 2.80 19.22
CA PRO A 110 -33.05 2.76 19.97
C PRO A 110 -32.90 1.59 20.97
N ALA A 111 -34.01 1.09 21.50
CA ALA A 111 -34.02 -0.08 22.38
C ALA A 111 -33.61 -1.39 21.67
N ASP A 112 -33.68 -1.42 20.34
CA ASP A 112 -33.42 -2.59 19.48
C ASP A 112 -32.12 -2.45 18.68
N TRP A 113 -31.26 -1.48 19.02
CA TRP A 113 -29.94 -1.29 18.40
C TRP A 113 -28.94 -2.35 18.87
N THR A 114 -29.09 -3.55 18.33
CA THR A 114 -28.32 -4.75 18.68
C THR A 114 -26.81 -4.60 18.50
N LEU A 115 -26.37 -3.95 17.42
CA LEU A 115 -24.95 -3.78 17.12
C LEU A 115 -24.34 -2.77 18.07
N THR A 116 -25.02 -1.63 18.25
CA THR A 116 -24.60 -0.60 19.22
C THR A 116 -24.53 -1.16 20.64
N GLN A 117 -25.49 -2.01 21.05
CA GLN A 117 -25.49 -2.64 22.37
C GLN A 117 -24.33 -3.63 22.56
N LYS A 118 -23.95 -4.36 21.51
CA LYS A 118 -22.89 -5.39 21.55
C LYS A 118 -21.48 -4.80 21.43
N TYR A 119 -21.30 -3.81 20.55
CA TYR A 119 -19.98 -3.30 20.18
C TYR A 119 -19.72 -1.86 20.66
N GLY A 120 -20.74 -1.19 21.20
CA GLY A 120 -20.67 0.22 21.59
C GLY A 120 -21.03 1.16 20.44
N ALA A 121 -20.90 2.46 20.69
CA ALA A 121 -21.13 3.48 19.68
C ALA A 121 -19.95 3.56 18.69
N SER A 122 -20.26 3.77 17.42
CA SER A 122 -19.27 4.15 16.40
C SER A 122 -18.57 5.47 16.73
N GLY A 123 -17.51 5.80 15.99
CA GLY A 123 -16.90 7.14 16.02
C GLY A 123 -17.83 8.28 15.58
N TYR A 124 -18.98 7.98 14.94
CA TYR A 124 -20.03 8.94 14.60
C TYR A 124 -21.15 9.04 15.64
N GLY A 125 -21.09 8.23 16.71
CA GLY A 125 -22.10 8.16 17.76
C GLY A 125 -22.93 6.86 17.72
N PRO A 126 -23.90 6.73 18.64
CA PRO A 126 -24.70 5.51 18.77
C PRO A 126 -25.74 5.39 17.63
N GLY A 127 -26.04 4.15 17.24
CA GLY A 127 -27.08 3.84 16.26
C GLY A 127 -26.65 3.88 14.80
N LEU A 128 -25.35 4.01 14.50
CA LEU A 128 -24.86 3.93 13.11
C LEU A 128 -25.32 2.62 12.47
N GLY A 129 -25.93 2.73 11.28
CA GLY A 129 -26.49 1.58 10.58
C GLY A 129 -27.79 1.01 11.19
N GLU A 130 -28.37 1.65 12.21
CA GLU A 130 -29.61 1.20 12.87
C GLU A 130 -30.64 2.34 13.11
N ASP A 131 -30.23 3.61 12.98
CA ASP A 131 -30.99 4.80 13.42
C ASP A 131 -31.85 5.48 12.34
N CYS A 132 -31.97 4.87 11.16
CA CYS A 132 -32.74 5.36 10.01
C CYS A 132 -32.21 6.66 9.36
N LYS A 133 -31.12 7.28 9.83
CA LYS A 133 -30.75 8.65 9.41
C LYS A 133 -30.35 8.75 7.95
N ASP A 134 -29.68 7.73 7.41
CA ASP A 134 -29.31 7.70 5.99
C ASP A 134 -30.49 7.37 5.06
N GLY A 135 -31.71 7.21 5.62
CA GLY A 135 -32.92 6.96 4.86
C GLY A 135 -33.00 5.55 4.29
N ILE A 136 -32.26 4.61 4.86
CA ILE A 136 -32.28 3.20 4.48
C ILE A 136 -32.92 2.37 5.58
N ASP A 137 -33.78 1.45 5.15
CA ASP A 137 -34.36 0.39 5.95
C ASP A 137 -34.27 -0.89 5.12
N THR A 138 -33.17 -1.63 5.30
CA THR A 138 -32.89 -2.83 4.50
C THR A 138 -33.98 -3.90 4.65
N ILE A 139 -34.70 -3.94 5.79
CA ILE A 139 -35.81 -4.86 6.01
C ILE A 139 -36.98 -4.48 5.10
N ALA A 140 -37.38 -3.20 5.11
CA ALA A 140 -38.47 -2.71 4.28
C ALA A 140 -38.15 -2.83 2.78
N LEU A 141 -36.92 -2.52 2.38
CA LEU A 141 -36.42 -2.67 1.02
C LEU A 141 -36.46 -4.14 0.56
N THR A 142 -35.89 -5.04 1.36
CA THR A 142 -35.87 -6.48 1.04
C THR A 142 -37.26 -7.08 1.05
N ALA A 143 -38.20 -6.57 1.86
CA ALA A 143 -39.57 -7.06 1.90
C ALA A 143 -40.40 -6.75 0.64
N LEU A 144 -39.94 -5.85 -0.23
CA LEU A 144 -40.64 -5.52 -1.48
C LEU A 144 -40.81 -6.77 -2.37
N PRO A 145 -41.97 -6.94 -3.03
CA PRO A 145 -42.30 -8.18 -3.75
C PRO A 145 -41.41 -8.44 -4.97
N ASN A 146 -40.83 -7.39 -5.55
CA ASN A 146 -40.01 -7.46 -6.76
C ASN A 146 -38.49 -7.42 -6.46
N ILE A 147 -38.10 -7.40 -5.18
CA ILE A 147 -36.71 -7.55 -4.75
C ILE A 147 -36.48 -9.02 -4.38
N ASP A 148 -35.51 -9.67 -4.97
CA ASP A 148 -35.26 -11.10 -4.77
C ASP A 148 -34.19 -11.37 -3.71
N MET A 149 -33.26 -10.42 -3.50
CA MET A 149 -32.10 -10.60 -2.64
C MET A 149 -31.86 -9.35 -1.79
N MET A 150 -31.44 -9.56 -0.53
CA MET A 150 -30.93 -8.50 0.34
C MET A 150 -29.48 -8.18 0.00
N SER A 151 -29.16 -6.90 -0.10
CA SER A 151 -27.80 -6.36 -0.22
C SER A 151 -27.26 -5.93 1.14
N MET A 152 -25.95 -6.07 1.34
CA MET A 152 -25.22 -5.42 2.44
C MET A 152 -23.79 -5.11 1.97
N HIS A 153 -23.20 -4.01 2.46
CA HIS A 153 -21.78 -3.68 2.31
C HIS A 153 -21.09 -3.67 3.69
N LEU A 154 -19.76 -3.61 3.75
CA LEU A 154 -19.02 -3.57 5.02
C LEU A 154 -17.70 -2.80 4.92
N TYR A 155 -17.64 -1.62 5.55
CA TYR A 155 -16.46 -0.76 5.58
C TYR A 155 -16.22 -0.14 6.98
N PRO A 156 -15.70 -0.90 7.95
CA PRO A 156 -15.51 -0.41 9.32
C PRO A 156 -14.61 0.84 9.39
N ASP A 157 -13.60 0.97 8.54
CA ASP A 157 -12.71 2.16 8.49
C ASP A 157 -13.48 3.45 8.18
N ASN A 158 -14.40 3.37 7.20
CA ASN A 158 -15.23 4.48 6.76
C ASN A 158 -16.34 4.79 7.76
N TRP A 159 -16.87 3.75 8.41
CA TRP A 159 -17.96 3.86 9.37
C TRP A 159 -17.49 4.13 10.81
N LYS A 160 -16.16 4.15 11.04
CA LYS A 160 -15.55 4.33 12.37
C LYS A 160 -16.01 3.26 13.35
N GLU A 161 -16.02 2.03 12.85
CA GLU A 161 -16.38 0.83 13.59
C GLU A 161 -15.16 -0.10 13.77
N SER A 162 -15.29 -1.05 14.70
CA SER A 162 -14.27 -2.08 14.90
C SER A 162 -14.38 -3.20 13.84
N VAL A 163 -13.29 -3.91 13.56
CA VAL A 163 -13.34 -5.09 12.67
C VAL A 163 -14.27 -6.19 13.21
N ALA A 164 -14.41 -6.30 14.54
CA ALA A 164 -15.29 -7.27 15.19
C ALA A 164 -16.78 -6.92 15.04
N TRP A 165 -17.10 -5.62 14.89
CA TRP A 165 -18.46 -5.17 14.55
C TRP A 165 -18.91 -5.75 13.22
N GLY A 166 -17.99 -5.88 12.24
CA GLY A 166 -18.27 -6.46 10.92
C GLY A 166 -18.81 -7.88 10.95
N ASN A 167 -18.33 -8.73 11.87
CA ASN A 167 -18.91 -10.08 12.05
C ASN A 167 -20.36 -9.99 12.54
N GLY A 168 -20.64 -9.12 13.50
CA GLY A 168 -22.00 -8.89 14.00
C GLY A 168 -22.93 -8.33 12.92
N TRP A 169 -22.41 -7.44 12.07
CA TRP A 169 -23.13 -6.91 10.90
C TRP A 169 -23.59 -8.03 9.97
N ILE A 170 -22.68 -8.95 9.61
CA ILE A 170 -22.97 -10.10 8.76
C ILE A 170 -24.00 -11.03 9.43
N GLU A 171 -23.83 -11.31 10.73
CA GLU A 171 -24.75 -12.15 11.52
C GLU A 171 -26.18 -11.59 11.54
N GLU A 172 -26.34 -10.30 11.81
CA GLU A 172 -27.64 -9.62 11.87
C GLU A 172 -28.35 -9.63 10.51
N HIS A 173 -27.62 -9.37 9.42
CA HIS A 173 -28.16 -9.42 8.07
C HIS A 173 -28.58 -10.84 7.66
N ALA A 174 -27.75 -11.84 7.96
CA ALA A 174 -28.09 -13.23 7.71
C ALA A 174 -29.37 -13.64 8.45
N ALA A 175 -29.50 -13.25 9.72
CA ALA A 175 -30.70 -13.50 10.51
C ALA A 175 -31.94 -12.78 9.96
N ALA A 176 -31.80 -11.53 9.54
CA ALA A 176 -32.86 -10.73 8.93
C ALA A 176 -33.35 -11.33 7.61
N ALA A 177 -32.43 -11.64 6.69
CA ALA A 177 -32.74 -12.25 5.40
C ALA A 177 -33.43 -13.60 5.55
N LYS A 178 -32.96 -14.43 6.50
CA LYS A 178 -33.59 -15.71 6.84
C LYS A 178 -35.04 -15.53 7.33
N LYS A 179 -35.34 -14.51 8.13
CA LYS A 179 -36.72 -14.21 8.57
C LYS A 179 -37.62 -13.78 7.41
N LEU A 180 -37.07 -13.07 6.42
CA LEU A 180 -37.79 -12.67 5.21
C LEU A 180 -37.91 -13.79 4.16
N GLY A 181 -37.19 -14.90 4.35
CA GLY A 181 -37.16 -16.00 3.39
C GLY A 181 -36.48 -15.64 2.07
N LYS A 182 -35.56 -14.67 2.08
CA LYS A 182 -34.79 -14.24 0.91
C LYS A 182 -33.29 -14.43 1.13
N PRO A 183 -32.50 -14.75 0.09
CA PRO A 183 -31.05 -14.78 0.19
C PRO A 183 -30.49 -13.38 0.47
N VAL A 184 -29.28 -13.36 1.04
CA VAL A 184 -28.49 -12.14 1.25
C VAL A 184 -27.08 -12.34 0.75
N TYR A 185 -26.47 -11.29 0.22
CA TYR A 185 -25.08 -11.27 -0.19
C TYR A 185 -24.36 -10.05 0.40
N LEU A 186 -23.08 -10.22 0.71
CA LEU A 186 -22.16 -9.14 1.04
C LEU A 186 -21.60 -8.59 -0.28
N GLY A 187 -22.23 -7.54 -0.79
CA GLY A 187 -21.98 -6.96 -2.13
C GLY A 187 -20.66 -6.21 -2.23
N GLU A 188 -20.21 -5.64 -1.12
CA GLU A 188 -18.90 -5.04 -1.01
C GLU A 188 -18.35 -5.23 0.40
N PHE A 189 -17.04 -5.47 0.51
CA PHE A 189 -16.33 -5.33 1.79
C PHE A 189 -14.87 -4.96 1.56
N GLY A 190 -14.32 -4.17 2.48
CA GLY A 190 -12.96 -3.68 2.41
C GLY A 190 -12.36 -3.37 3.79
N LEU A 191 -11.03 -3.41 3.87
CA LEU A 191 -10.28 -2.96 5.04
C LEU A 191 -9.02 -2.23 4.57
N LEU A 192 -8.78 -1.00 5.03
CA LEU A 192 -7.64 -0.17 4.60
C LEU A 192 -6.30 -0.72 5.08
N ASP A 193 -6.26 -1.23 6.31
CA ASP A 193 -5.04 -1.81 6.88
C ASP A 193 -4.70 -3.14 6.19
N LYS A 194 -3.79 -3.08 5.22
CA LYS A 194 -3.30 -4.24 4.47
C LYS A 194 -2.60 -5.27 5.35
N SER A 195 -1.99 -4.86 6.46
CA SER A 195 -1.25 -5.77 7.34
C SER A 195 -2.18 -6.72 8.11
N THR A 196 -3.44 -6.35 8.32
CA THR A 196 -4.44 -7.16 9.02
C THR A 196 -5.59 -7.63 8.11
N ARG A 197 -5.57 -7.24 6.83
CA ARG A 197 -6.64 -7.55 5.87
C ARG A 197 -6.87 -9.05 5.69
N LEU A 198 -5.82 -9.86 5.54
CA LEU A 198 -5.96 -11.30 5.35
C LEU A 198 -6.70 -12.00 6.52
N PRO A 199 -6.28 -11.85 7.80
CA PRO A 199 -6.98 -12.48 8.92
C PRO A 199 -8.39 -11.94 9.14
N VAL A 200 -8.61 -10.64 8.95
CA VAL A 200 -9.95 -10.05 9.08
C VAL A 200 -10.89 -10.60 8.01
N PHE A 201 -10.45 -10.64 6.75
CA PHE A 201 -11.24 -11.21 5.66
C PHE A 201 -11.51 -12.70 5.88
N ALA A 202 -10.53 -13.47 6.36
CA ALA A 202 -10.73 -14.88 6.66
C ALA A 202 -11.85 -15.09 7.69
N HIS A 203 -11.88 -14.24 8.73
CA HIS A 203 -12.89 -14.32 9.77
C HIS A 203 -14.28 -13.87 9.28
N TRP A 204 -14.38 -12.78 8.51
CA TRP A 204 -15.66 -12.37 7.90
C TRP A 204 -16.21 -13.43 6.94
N LEU A 205 -15.35 -14.02 6.11
CA LEU A 205 -15.74 -15.08 5.19
C LEU A 205 -16.13 -16.39 5.91
N GLU A 206 -15.54 -16.67 7.06
CA GLU A 206 -16.01 -17.73 7.95
C GLU A 206 -17.42 -17.45 8.46
N THR A 207 -17.71 -16.23 8.91
CA THR A 207 -19.06 -15.81 9.33
C THR A 207 -20.05 -15.89 8.16
N VAL A 208 -19.69 -15.44 6.97
CA VAL A 208 -20.52 -15.56 5.74
C VAL A 208 -20.94 -17.02 5.54
N ARG A 209 -19.99 -17.96 5.60
CA ARG A 209 -20.29 -19.39 5.40
C ARG A 209 -21.12 -19.98 6.54
N SER A 210 -20.81 -19.66 7.78
CA SER A 210 -21.46 -20.27 8.95
C SER A 210 -22.89 -19.78 9.16
N THR A 211 -23.20 -18.56 8.70
CA THR A 211 -24.52 -17.94 8.83
C THR A 211 -25.42 -18.15 7.60
N GLY A 212 -24.86 -18.65 6.50
CA GLY A 212 -25.62 -18.96 5.27
C GLY A 212 -25.83 -17.76 4.35
N VAL A 213 -24.98 -16.72 4.45
CA VAL A 213 -24.91 -15.65 3.46
C VAL A 213 -24.50 -16.25 2.11
N ALA A 214 -25.22 -15.90 1.05
CA ALA A 214 -25.17 -16.60 -0.24
C ALA A 214 -23.94 -16.25 -1.08
N GLY A 215 -23.32 -15.10 -0.85
CA GLY A 215 -22.14 -14.63 -1.56
C GLY A 215 -21.45 -13.49 -0.84
N ALA A 216 -20.16 -13.30 -1.13
CA ALA A 216 -19.36 -12.20 -0.64
C ALA A 216 -18.42 -11.71 -1.75
N LEU A 217 -18.41 -10.40 -1.98
CA LEU A 217 -17.68 -9.73 -3.04
C LEU A 217 -16.81 -8.65 -2.40
N TYR A 218 -15.49 -8.78 -2.52
CA TYR A 218 -14.57 -7.79 -1.95
C TYR A 218 -14.38 -6.61 -2.90
N TRP A 219 -14.18 -5.44 -2.32
CA TRP A 219 -13.82 -4.22 -3.05
C TRP A 219 -12.30 -4.03 -3.00
N ILE A 220 -11.55 -3.92 -4.10
CA ILE A 220 -11.88 -4.42 -5.45
C ILE A 220 -10.78 -5.32 -5.99
N LEU A 221 -11.17 -6.22 -6.88
CA LEU A 221 -10.24 -6.87 -7.79
C LEU A 221 -9.80 -5.88 -8.87
N SER A 222 -8.48 -5.70 -9.02
CA SER A 222 -7.92 -5.04 -10.19
C SER A 222 -6.73 -5.81 -10.76
N SER A 223 -6.26 -5.39 -11.93
CA SER A 223 -5.23 -6.11 -12.68
C SER A 223 -4.32 -5.14 -13.43
N LYS A 224 -3.47 -5.71 -14.29
CA LYS A 224 -2.63 -4.96 -15.20
C LYS A 224 -3.47 -4.22 -16.25
N GLN A 225 -3.04 -3.01 -16.55
CA GLN A 225 -3.50 -2.23 -17.69
C GLN A 225 -2.88 -2.76 -18.99
N ASP A 226 -3.31 -2.23 -20.13
CA ASP A 226 -2.83 -2.63 -21.47
C ASP A 226 -1.32 -2.41 -21.65
N ASP A 227 -0.72 -1.46 -20.92
CA ASP A 227 0.73 -1.19 -20.93
C ASP A 227 1.54 -2.11 -19.99
N GLY A 228 0.88 -3.04 -19.30
CA GLY A 228 1.49 -3.99 -18.38
C GLY A 228 1.70 -3.48 -16.96
N THR A 229 1.48 -2.19 -16.69
CA THR A 229 1.50 -1.63 -15.33
C THR A 229 0.29 -2.09 -14.54
N LEU A 230 0.39 -2.18 -13.21
CA LEU A 230 -0.80 -2.39 -12.39
C LEU A 230 -1.69 -1.14 -12.44
N TYR A 231 -3.00 -1.35 -12.55
CA TYR A 231 -3.96 -0.31 -12.19
C TYR A 231 -3.61 0.18 -10.78
N ALA A 232 -3.59 1.49 -10.55
CA ALA A 232 -3.13 2.02 -9.27
C ALA A 232 -4.17 1.78 -8.17
N ASP A 233 -3.68 1.57 -6.94
CA ASP A 233 -4.53 1.46 -5.77
C ASP A 233 -4.92 2.85 -5.26
N TYR A 234 -5.97 3.43 -5.85
CA TYR A 234 -6.38 4.82 -5.57
C TYR A 234 -7.10 5.00 -4.23
N ASP A 235 -7.79 3.97 -3.75
CA ASP A 235 -8.62 4.03 -2.54
C ASP A 235 -8.04 3.20 -1.39
N GLY A 236 -6.96 2.45 -1.63
CA GLY A 236 -6.30 1.62 -0.65
C GLY A 236 -6.89 0.21 -0.53
N PHE A 237 -8.00 -0.09 -1.20
CA PHE A 237 -8.71 -1.37 -1.08
C PHE A 237 -8.32 -2.40 -2.14
N THR A 238 -7.62 -1.98 -3.19
CA THR A 238 -7.34 -2.84 -4.34
C THR A 238 -6.58 -4.11 -3.94
N VAL A 239 -7.05 -5.25 -4.43
CA VAL A 239 -6.39 -6.56 -4.33
C VAL A 239 -5.98 -7.01 -5.73
N TYR A 240 -4.70 -7.33 -5.87
CA TYR A 240 -4.13 -7.91 -7.08
C TYR A 240 -3.92 -9.43 -6.92
N CYS A 241 -3.90 -10.15 -8.03
CA CYS A 241 -3.59 -11.57 -8.06
C CYS A 241 -2.28 -11.82 -8.85
N PRO A 242 -1.39 -12.73 -8.40
CA PRO A 242 -1.50 -13.52 -7.17
C PRO A 242 -1.21 -12.68 -5.91
N SER A 243 -1.89 -13.00 -4.81
CA SER A 243 -1.63 -12.48 -3.46
C SER A 243 -2.23 -13.42 -2.41
N PRO A 244 -1.83 -13.30 -1.13
CA PRO A 244 -2.44 -14.06 -0.04
C PRO A 244 -3.96 -13.83 0.08
N VAL A 245 -4.42 -12.58 -0.03
CA VAL A 245 -5.87 -12.26 -0.06
C VAL A 245 -6.56 -12.89 -1.28
N CYS A 246 -5.97 -12.81 -2.48
CA CYS A 246 -6.53 -13.46 -3.67
C CYS A 246 -6.61 -14.99 -3.51
N THR A 247 -5.61 -15.59 -2.84
CA THR A 247 -5.61 -17.03 -2.51
C THR A 247 -6.74 -17.37 -1.53
N LEU A 248 -6.98 -16.54 -0.52
CA LEU A 248 -8.12 -16.68 0.39
C LEU A 248 -9.45 -16.61 -0.39
N MET A 249 -9.61 -15.63 -1.28
CA MET A 249 -10.83 -15.48 -2.09
C MET A 249 -11.06 -16.68 -3.00
N THR A 250 -9.99 -17.19 -3.63
CA THR A 250 -10.05 -18.43 -4.45
C THR A 250 -10.47 -19.62 -3.59
N THR A 251 -9.92 -19.72 -2.39
CA THR A 251 -10.22 -20.80 -1.44
C THR A 251 -11.68 -20.74 -0.98
N GLN A 252 -12.16 -19.54 -0.69
CA GLN A 252 -13.56 -19.28 -0.35
C GLN A 252 -14.50 -19.62 -1.51
N ALA A 253 -14.18 -19.20 -2.73
CA ALA A 253 -14.98 -19.53 -3.92
C ALA A 253 -15.10 -21.05 -4.12
N ALA A 254 -14.02 -21.80 -3.87
CA ALA A 254 -14.04 -23.26 -3.95
C ALA A 254 -14.87 -23.95 -2.83
N LEU A 255 -15.14 -23.24 -1.73
CA LEU A 255 -16.05 -23.69 -0.66
C LEU A 255 -17.53 -23.41 -0.96
N VAL A 256 -17.86 -22.62 -1.99
CA VAL A 256 -19.24 -22.32 -2.36
C VAL A 256 -19.63 -23.12 -3.61
N PRO A 257 -20.69 -23.95 -3.60
CA PRO A 257 -21.64 -24.22 -2.52
C PRO A 257 -21.28 -25.44 -1.66
N LYS A 258 -20.01 -25.91 -1.68
CA LYS A 258 -19.53 -27.10 -0.93
C LYS A 258 -18.76 -26.70 0.34
N PRO A 259 -19.43 -26.20 1.40
CA PRO A 259 -18.76 -25.64 2.58
C PRO A 259 -17.92 -26.67 3.33
N ASP A 260 -18.17 -27.97 3.13
CA ASP A 260 -17.53 -29.07 3.82
C ASP A 260 -16.52 -29.83 2.93
N THR A 261 -15.65 -29.12 2.22
CA THR A 261 -14.57 -29.77 1.46
C THR A 261 -13.33 -29.99 2.34
N PRO A 262 -12.98 -31.24 2.75
CA PRO A 262 -11.93 -31.47 3.74
C PRO A 262 -10.54 -31.05 3.25
N ALA A 263 -10.26 -31.22 1.96
CA ALA A 263 -8.99 -30.81 1.36
C ALA A 263 -8.77 -29.29 1.45
N ILE A 264 -9.82 -28.50 1.22
CA ILE A 264 -9.76 -27.04 1.28
C ILE A 264 -9.59 -26.56 2.73
N ARG A 265 -10.23 -27.24 3.70
CA ARG A 265 -10.13 -26.92 5.13
C ARG A 265 -8.71 -27.07 5.71
N GLN A 266 -7.83 -27.82 5.04
CA GLN A 266 -6.43 -27.97 5.43
C GLN A 266 -5.52 -26.82 4.94
N THR A 267 -6.08 -25.81 4.25
CA THR A 267 -5.33 -24.69 3.70
C THR A 267 -4.77 -23.79 4.81
N ILE A 268 -3.50 -23.43 4.63
CA ILE A 268 -2.78 -22.38 5.37
C ILE A 268 -2.30 -21.37 4.33
N ILE A 269 -2.37 -20.08 4.66
CA ILE A 269 -1.92 -18.98 3.81
C ILE A 269 -1.05 -18.09 4.70
N ALA A 270 0.22 -17.96 4.33
CA ALA A 270 1.14 -17.01 4.95
C ALA A 270 1.18 -15.71 4.15
N ASP A 271 1.25 -14.57 4.82
CA ASP A 271 1.35 -13.25 4.20
C ASP A 271 2.68 -12.59 4.55
N ASN A 272 3.15 -11.73 3.66
CA ASN A 272 4.44 -11.08 3.85
C ASN A 272 4.35 -10.07 5.00
N ASP A 273 5.45 -10.00 5.75
CA ASP A 273 5.61 -9.11 6.89
C ASP A 273 6.57 -7.99 6.56
N THR A 274 6.42 -6.86 7.24
CA THR A 274 7.39 -5.77 7.14
C THR A 274 7.78 -5.25 8.52
N ALA A 275 9.03 -4.85 8.64
CA ALA A 275 9.55 -4.18 9.83
C ALA A 275 10.42 -3.00 9.40
N THR A 276 10.47 -1.96 10.22
CA THR A 276 11.43 -0.88 10.06
C THR A 276 12.16 -0.66 11.36
N THR A 277 13.48 -0.52 11.29
CA THR A 277 14.34 -0.23 12.43
C THR A 277 15.47 0.72 12.05
N GLN A 278 16.18 1.26 13.03
CA GLN A 278 17.42 2.00 12.82
C GLN A 278 18.60 1.03 12.80
N ALA A 279 19.71 1.43 12.18
CA ALA A 279 20.98 0.71 12.31
C ALA A 279 21.30 0.44 13.78
N ASP A 280 21.85 -0.74 14.04
CA ASP A 280 22.23 -1.23 15.37
C ASP A 280 21.07 -1.35 16.38
N THR A 281 19.82 -1.20 15.94
CA THR A 281 18.63 -1.37 16.77
C THR A 281 17.89 -2.66 16.38
N PRO A 282 17.85 -3.69 17.25
CA PRO A 282 17.06 -4.88 16.98
C PRO A 282 15.56 -4.59 16.87
N VAL A 283 14.87 -5.32 16.01
CA VAL A 283 13.41 -5.27 15.87
C VAL A 283 12.83 -6.68 15.94
N SER A 284 11.63 -6.79 16.50
CA SER A 284 10.90 -8.05 16.62
C SER A 284 9.53 -7.94 15.97
N VAL A 285 9.16 -8.93 15.16
CA VAL A 285 7.86 -9.01 14.49
C VAL A 285 7.27 -10.40 14.72
N ASN A 286 5.98 -10.47 15.07
CA ASN A 286 5.25 -11.73 15.03
C ASN A 286 4.81 -11.99 13.59
N VAL A 287 5.59 -12.79 12.87
CA VAL A 287 5.35 -13.09 11.45
C VAL A 287 4.13 -14.01 11.24
N LEU A 288 3.55 -14.55 12.31
CA LEU A 288 2.34 -15.37 12.23
C LEU A 288 1.07 -14.57 12.51
N ALA A 289 1.17 -13.25 12.75
CA ALA A 289 0.03 -12.43 13.16
C ALA A 289 -0.98 -12.18 12.03
N ASN A 290 -0.51 -12.13 10.79
CA ASN A 290 -1.30 -11.95 9.57
C ASN A 290 -1.54 -13.26 8.81
N ASP A 291 -0.92 -14.37 9.23
CA ASP A 291 -1.13 -15.69 8.65
C ASP A 291 -2.47 -16.29 9.07
N ILE A 292 -3.10 -17.04 8.15
CA ILE A 292 -4.39 -17.71 8.41
C ILE A 292 -4.36 -19.19 8.08
N SER A 293 -5.22 -19.93 8.75
CA SER A 293 -5.54 -21.32 8.41
C SER A 293 -7.02 -21.56 8.65
N ILE A 294 -7.71 -22.16 7.67
CA ILE A 294 -9.18 -22.16 7.59
C ILE A 294 -9.84 -23.14 8.59
N THR A 295 -9.09 -24.09 9.16
CA THR A 295 -9.64 -25.04 10.16
C THR A 295 -8.60 -25.58 11.12
N LEU A 296 -7.40 -25.90 10.64
CA LEU A 296 -6.33 -26.40 11.50
C LEU A 296 -5.56 -25.22 12.12
N ALA A 297 -5.24 -25.29 13.41
CA ALA A 297 -4.40 -24.25 14.02
C ALA A 297 -3.00 -24.21 13.36
N ILE A 298 -2.50 -23.00 13.14
CA ILE A 298 -1.10 -22.78 12.77
C ILE A 298 -0.22 -23.29 13.91
N ARG A 299 0.80 -24.10 13.59
CA ARG A 299 1.73 -24.64 14.59
C ARG A 299 2.95 -23.73 14.64
N ALA A 300 2.97 -22.76 15.54
CA ALA A 300 4.10 -21.82 15.66
C ALA A 300 5.47 -22.51 15.82
N ALA A 301 5.51 -23.68 16.48
CA ALA A 301 6.72 -24.50 16.60
C ALA A 301 7.26 -25.07 15.27
N SER A 302 6.50 -24.97 14.18
CA SER A 302 6.94 -25.33 12.82
C SER A 302 7.55 -24.17 12.04
N LEU A 303 7.53 -22.94 12.58
CA LEU A 303 8.15 -21.79 11.94
C LEU A 303 9.64 -22.07 11.67
N ASP A 304 10.03 -21.85 10.42
CA ASP A 304 11.35 -22.12 9.86
C ASP A 304 11.80 -20.92 9.03
N LEU A 305 12.99 -20.38 9.30
CA LEU A 305 13.54 -19.19 8.63
C LEU A 305 14.38 -19.50 7.38
N ASP A 306 14.57 -20.78 7.01
CA ASP A 306 15.24 -21.13 5.76
C ASP A 306 14.56 -22.33 5.08
N PRO A 307 13.42 -22.10 4.41
CA PRO A 307 12.65 -23.19 3.79
C PRO A 307 13.39 -23.96 2.69
N ALA A 308 14.53 -23.44 2.21
CA ALA A 308 15.37 -24.10 1.21
C ALA A 308 16.30 -25.14 1.85
N THR A 309 16.58 -25.03 3.15
CA THR A 309 17.46 -25.94 3.88
C THR A 309 16.63 -27.02 4.58
N ALA A 310 17.02 -28.29 4.43
CA ALA A 310 16.32 -29.39 5.09
C ALA A 310 16.39 -29.26 6.62
N GLY A 311 15.24 -29.33 7.29
CA GLY A 311 15.14 -29.25 8.75
C GLY A 311 14.25 -28.09 9.18
N ARG A 312 14.44 -27.62 10.40
CA ARG A 312 13.84 -26.38 10.90
C ARG A 312 14.97 -25.45 11.31
N GLN A 313 15.04 -24.28 10.71
CA GLN A 313 16.11 -23.32 10.91
C GLN A 313 15.59 -22.20 11.80
N LEU A 314 16.25 -22.03 12.95
CA LEU A 314 15.87 -21.03 13.95
C LEU A 314 16.51 -19.67 13.70
N SER A 315 17.43 -19.60 12.73
CA SER A 315 18.16 -18.39 12.37
C SER A 315 18.39 -18.31 10.87
N PHE A 316 18.47 -17.09 10.35
CA PHE A 316 18.82 -16.82 8.96
C PHE A 316 19.72 -15.59 8.89
N ASP A 317 20.86 -15.74 8.21
CA ASP A 317 21.83 -14.66 8.01
C ASP A 317 21.49 -13.90 6.73
N THR A 318 21.37 -12.58 6.83
CA THR A 318 21.25 -11.68 5.69
C THR A 318 22.54 -10.86 5.55
N ALA A 319 22.70 -10.17 4.42
CA ALA A 319 23.83 -9.26 4.24
C ALA A 319 23.88 -8.10 5.25
N GLY A 320 22.76 -7.77 5.91
CA GLY A 320 22.63 -6.63 6.82
C GLY A 320 22.23 -6.95 8.26
N GLY A 321 22.20 -8.23 8.64
CA GLY A 321 21.86 -8.64 10.00
C GLY A 321 21.43 -10.10 10.09
N VAL A 322 21.19 -10.55 11.32
CA VAL A 322 20.79 -11.93 11.64
C VAL A 322 19.35 -11.94 12.14
N ALA A 323 18.51 -12.77 11.53
CA ALA A 323 17.17 -13.08 12.00
C ALA A 323 17.18 -14.32 12.90
N THR A 324 16.44 -14.30 14.00
CA THR A 324 16.31 -15.43 14.94
C THR A 324 14.88 -15.58 15.43
N ILE A 325 14.39 -16.81 15.54
CA ILE A 325 13.11 -17.09 16.20
C ILE A 325 13.31 -16.96 17.71
N VAL A 326 12.59 -16.03 18.35
CA VAL A 326 12.74 -15.76 19.80
C VAL A 326 11.63 -16.36 20.66
N SER A 327 10.43 -16.50 20.10
CA SER A 327 9.27 -17.12 20.76
C SER A 327 8.22 -17.47 19.70
N ASP A 328 7.22 -18.27 20.05
CA ASP A 328 6.09 -18.72 19.21
C ASP A 328 5.60 -17.71 18.16
N GLY A 329 6.18 -17.73 16.96
CA GLY A 329 5.84 -16.84 15.83
C GLY A 329 6.62 -15.52 15.74
N THR A 330 7.38 -15.14 16.77
CA THR A 330 8.16 -13.90 16.78
C THR A 330 9.58 -14.11 16.26
N VAL A 331 9.93 -13.34 15.23
CA VAL A 331 11.28 -13.24 14.67
C VAL A 331 11.92 -11.93 15.12
N ARG A 332 13.12 -12.03 15.69
CA ARG A 332 13.97 -10.89 16.03
C ARG A 332 15.08 -10.74 15.00
N PHE A 333 15.15 -9.59 14.36
CA PHE A 333 16.22 -9.19 13.47
C PHE A 333 17.20 -8.27 14.20
N VAL A 334 18.49 -8.60 14.17
CA VAL A 334 19.60 -7.80 14.72
C VAL A 334 20.43 -7.26 13.55
N PRO A 335 20.38 -5.95 13.25
CA PRO A 335 21.19 -5.35 12.18
C PRO A 335 22.70 -5.48 12.43
N SER A 336 23.48 -5.55 11.36
CA SER A 336 24.95 -5.63 11.38
C SER A 336 25.63 -4.38 10.77
N GLY A 337 25.12 -3.19 11.10
CA GLY A 337 25.67 -1.91 10.65
C GLY A 337 25.37 -1.50 9.20
N LYS A 338 24.72 -2.35 8.40
CA LYS A 338 24.29 -1.99 7.03
C LYS A 338 22.87 -1.45 7.01
N SER A 339 22.66 -0.38 6.24
CA SER A 339 21.33 0.16 5.95
C SER A 339 20.81 -0.39 4.62
N GLY A 340 19.49 -0.37 4.45
CA GLY A 340 18.81 -0.93 3.28
C GLY A 340 17.67 -1.87 3.67
N THR A 341 17.18 -2.60 2.67
CA THR A 341 16.09 -3.57 2.84
C THR A 341 16.65 -4.99 2.76
N PHE A 342 16.31 -5.82 3.75
CA PHE A 342 16.76 -7.20 3.86
C PHE A 342 15.56 -8.12 3.99
N GLU A 343 15.59 -9.22 3.26
CA GLU A 343 14.50 -10.21 3.24
C GLU A 343 14.90 -11.44 4.04
N VAL A 344 13.97 -11.91 4.87
CA VAL A 344 14.08 -13.14 5.65
C VAL A 344 12.93 -14.05 5.20
N PRO A 345 13.20 -15.10 4.41
CA PRO A 345 12.16 -16.04 4.05
C PRO A 345 11.69 -16.79 5.30
N TYR A 346 10.45 -17.24 5.30
CA TYR A 346 10.01 -18.21 6.29
C TYR A 346 8.97 -19.18 5.73
N SER A 347 8.82 -20.30 6.42
CA SER A 347 7.71 -21.22 6.22
C SER A 347 7.06 -21.59 7.53
N VAL A 348 5.77 -21.92 7.49
CA VAL A 348 5.00 -22.37 8.65
C VAL A 348 3.96 -23.40 8.23
N SER A 349 3.65 -24.33 9.12
CA SER A 349 2.72 -25.43 8.88
C SER A 349 1.56 -25.45 9.87
N ASN A 350 0.41 -25.92 9.41
CA ASN A 350 -0.71 -26.34 10.26
C ASN A 350 -0.69 -27.87 10.56
N GLY A 351 0.37 -28.57 10.13
CA GLY A 351 0.55 -30.02 10.22
C GLY A 351 0.03 -30.82 9.03
N ALA A 352 -0.76 -30.21 8.14
CA ALA A 352 -1.26 -30.84 6.92
C ALA A 352 -0.69 -30.20 5.64
N ARG A 353 -0.42 -28.88 5.70
CA ARG A 353 0.17 -28.09 4.63
C ARG A 353 1.21 -27.14 5.23
N THR A 354 2.08 -26.63 4.36
CA THR A 354 3.07 -25.60 4.67
C THR A 354 2.84 -24.44 3.71
N SER A 355 2.94 -23.22 4.21
CA SER A 355 2.96 -21.99 3.41
C SER A 355 4.27 -21.25 3.64
N THR A 356 4.68 -20.46 2.67
CA THR A 356 5.90 -19.64 2.71
C THR A 356 5.54 -18.17 2.52
N ALA A 357 6.28 -17.30 3.19
CA ALA A 357 6.20 -15.84 3.03
C ALA A 357 7.57 -15.22 3.37
N VAL A 358 7.65 -13.89 3.30
CA VAL A 358 8.89 -13.14 3.52
C VAL A 358 8.66 -12.04 4.55
N LEU A 359 9.56 -11.95 5.52
CA LEU A 359 9.72 -10.77 6.36
C LEU A 359 10.71 -9.80 5.71
N THR A 360 10.25 -8.63 5.30
CA THR A 360 11.07 -7.56 4.74
C THR A 360 11.43 -6.54 5.83
N VAL A 361 12.69 -6.48 6.24
CA VAL A 361 13.20 -5.55 7.25
C VAL A 361 13.92 -4.37 6.58
N THR A 362 13.43 -3.16 6.81
CA THR A 362 14.11 -1.92 6.39
C THR A 362 14.93 -1.35 7.53
N VAL A 363 16.26 -1.34 7.37
CA VAL A 363 17.21 -0.73 8.31
C VAL A 363 17.55 0.67 7.82
N LYS A 364 17.07 1.68 8.55
CA LYS A 364 17.38 3.09 8.30
C LYS A 364 18.78 3.43 8.83
N PRO A 365 19.53 4.32 8.16
CA PRO A 365 20.75 4.88 8.73
C PRO A 365 20.46 5.59 10.06
N VAL A 366 21.44 5.61 10.97
CA VAL A 366 21.31 6.34 12.26
C VAL A 366 20.95 7.81 11.98
N PRO A 367 19.91 8.39 12.62
CA PRO A 367 19.57 9.79 12.45
C PRO A 367 20.78 10.70 12.76
N GLY A 368 21.13 11.57 11.80
CA GLY A 368 22.30 12.46 11.92
C GLY A 368 23.64 11.82 11.51
N ALA A 369 23.66 10.55 11.09
CA ALA A 369 24.86 9.98 10.48
C ALA A 369 25.15 10.64 9.12
N PRO A 370 26.44 10.88 8.79
CA PRO A 370 26.82 11.39 7.49
C PRO A 370 26.37 10.46 6.35
N VAL A 371 25.83 11.03 5.27
CA VAL A 371 25.46 10.33 4.04
C VAL A 371 26.72 10.07 3.22
N VAL A 372 27.09 8.82 2.97
CA VAL A 372 28.25 8.48 2.13
C VAL A 372 27.94 8.83 0.67
N LEU A 373 28.74 9.73 0.09
CA LEU A 373 28.74 10.04 -1.34
C LEU A 373 29.61 9.07 -2.11
N GLU A 374 30.81 8.79 -1.61
CA GLU A 374 31.79 7.92 -2.26
C GLU A 374 32.57 7.13 -1.23
N SER A 375 32.74 5.83 -1.48
CA SER A 375 33.64 4.94 -0.73
C SER A 375 34.57 4.13 -1.62
N TRP A 376 34.48 4.30 -2.95
CA TRP A 376 35.34 3.64 -3.97
C TRP A 376 35.45 2.10 -3.92
N GLU A 377 34.61 1.43 -3.13
CA GLU A 377 34.55 -0.03 -3.03
C GLU A 377 34.09 -0.74 -4.30
N ASN A 378 33.40 -0.02 -5.18
CA ASN A 378 32.82 -0.56 -6.41
C ASN A 378 33.50 0.00 -7.68
N GLY A 379 34.70 0.58 -7.54
CA GLY A 379 35.43 1.18 -8.63
C GLY A 379 35.60 2.69 -8.49
N LEU A 380 36.12 3.32 -9.54
CA LEU A 380 36.40 4.77 -9.54
C LEU A 380 35.14 5.65 -9.54
N ASN A 381 33.94 5.10 -9.78
CA ASN A 381 32.67 5.84 -9.75
C ASN A 381 32.67 7.12 -10.62
N GLY A 382 33.31 7.03 -11.79
CA GLY A 382 33.44 8.15 -12.72
C GLY A 382 34.49 9.19 -12.34
N TRP A 383 35.20 9.01 -11.21
CA TRP A 383 36.29 9.89 -10.83
C TRP A 383 37.39 9.89 -11.88
N ALA A 384 37.75 11.09 -12.32
CA ALA A 384 38.79 11.31 -13.31
C ALA A 384 39.38 12.72 -13.17
N ALA A 385 40.53 12.94 -13.80
CA ALA A 385 41.07 14.28 -13.93
C ALA A 385 40.19 15.13 -14.84
N ALA A 386 39.94 16.40 -14.46
CA ALA A 386 39.04 17.25 -15.21
C ALA A 386 39.56 17.57 -16.62
N ASN A 387 38.70 17.40 -17.63
CA ASN A 387 39.09 17.29 -19.04
C ASN A 387 39.53 18.61 -19.72
N TRP A 388 39.35 19.75 -19.05
CA TRP A 388 39.80 21.07 -19.54
C TRP A 388 41.25 21.40 -19.18
N GLN A 389 41.93 20.50 -18.47
CA GLN A 389 43.28 20.73 -17.97
C GLN A 389 44.31 20.03 -18.87
N SER A 390 45.42 20.71 -19.14
CA SER A 390 46.56 20.10 -19.83
C SER A 390 47.42 19.31 -18.85
N ASN A 391 47.54 17.99 -19.06
CA ASN A 391 48.36 17.07 -18.25
C ASN A 391 48.08 17.13 -16.73
N PRO A 392 46.82 16.89 -16.28
CA PRO A 392 46.43 17.04 -14.88
C PRO A 392 46.95 15.92 -13.96
N GLY A 393 47.31 14.76 -14.52
CA GLY A 393 47.63 13.55 -13.77
C GLY A 393 46.52 12.49 -13.89
N SER A 394 46.38 11.63 -12.87
CA SER A 394 45.51 10.44 -12.91
C SER A 394 44.90 10.09 -11.56
N VAL A 395 43.87 9.23 -11.58
CA VAL A 395 43.32 8.58 -10.39
C VAL A 395 43.36 7.07 -10.52
N ALA A 396 43.49 6.36 -9.40
CA ALA A 396 43.50 4.90 -9.33
C ALA A 396 42.89 4.41 -8.01
N LEU A 397 42.49 3.13 -7.95
CA LEU A 397 42.15 2.50 -6.68
C LEU A 397 43.42 2.07 -5.94
N THR A 398 43.41 2.19 -4.63
CA THR A 398 44.54 1.82 -3.77
C THR A 398 44.05 1.22 -2.46
N THR A 399 44.91 0.46 -1.79
CA THR A 399 44.70 0.02 -0.41
C THR A 399 45.37 0.96 0.60
N ASN A 400 46.08 2.00 0.12
CA ASN A 400 46.68 3.01 0.99
C ASN A 400 45.64 4.05 1.40
N GLY A 401 45.65 4.44 2.68
CA GLY A 401 44.75 5.50 3.16
C GLY A 401 43.29 5.06 3.36
N VAL A 402 42.99 3.76 3.24
CA VAL A 402 41.67 3.18 3.49
C VAL A 402 41.22 3.42 4.94
N THR A 403 40.04 4.01 5.08
CA THR A 403 39.33 4.23 6.34
C THR A 403 37.94 3.58 6.34
N ASP A 404 37.42 3.17 5.19
CA ASP A 404 36.18 2.41 5.03
C ASP A 404 36.38 1.27 4.02
N GLY A 405 35.85 0.08 4.30
CA GLY A 405 35.96 -1.05 3.37
C GLY A 405 37.40 -1.51 3.08
N ALA A 406 37.74 -1.64 1.80
CA ALA A 406 38.99 -2.22 1.31
C ALA A 406 39.73 -1.35 0.29
N ASN A 407 39.11 -0.30 -0.25
CA ASN A 407 39.66 0.52 -1.34
C ASN A 407 39.52 2.02 -1.04
N ALA A 408 40.52 2.79 -1.44
CA ALA A 408 40.51 4.25 -1.44
C ALA A 408 40.83 4.77 -2.86
N LEU A 409 40.62 6.07 -3.08
CA LEU A 409 40.99 6.75 -4.33
C LEU A 409 42.38 7.39 -4.19
N GLU A 410 43.36 6.87 -4.92
CA GLU A 410 44.65 7.52 -5.11
C GLU A 410 44.52 8.59 -6.21
N ILE A 411 44.98 9.80 -5.92
CA ILE A 411 45.05 10.94 -6.82
C ILE A 411 46.53 11.28 -7.03
N THR A 412 46.99 11.21 -8.27
CA THR A 412 48.30 11.73 -8.68
C THR A 412 48.10 13.00 -9.48
N ALA A 413 48.44 14.15 -8.88
CA ALA A 413 48.33 15.47 -9.48
C ALA A 413 49.68 15.94 -10.02
N LEU A 414 49.67 16.52 -11.22
CA LEU A 414 50.88 16.99 -11.92
C LEU A 414 50.91 18.52 -12.09
N GLY A 415 52.04 19.04 -12.59
CA GLY A 415 52.22 20.47 -12.87
C GLY A 415 52.31 21.30 -11.59
N SER A 416 51.48 22.33 -11.48
CA SER A 416 51.31 23.11 -10.23
C SER A 416 50.16 22.59 -9.35
N GLY A 417 49.39 21.61 -9.84
CA GLY A 417 48.17 21.09 -9.25
C GLY A 417 47.02 21.01 -10.25
N ALA A 418 46.03 20.18 -9.96
CA ALA A 418 44.91 19.87 -10.86
C ALA A 418 43.61 19.52 -10.11
N TRP A 419 42.49 19.65 -10.83
CA TRP A 419 41.15 19.24 -10.41
C TRP A 419 40.82 17.81 -10.82
N PHE A 420 40.20 17.07 -9.92
CA PHE A 420 39.72 15.71 -10.10
C PHE A 420 38.27 15.65 -9.66
N GLY A 421 37.39 15.09 -10.48
CA GLY A 421 35.95 15.18 -10.28
C GLY A 421 35.24 13.86 -10.44
N SER A 422 34.11 13.73 -9.75
CA SER A 422 33.18 12.63 -9.91
C SER A 422 32.59 12.56 -11.33
N GLY A 423 31.92 11.44 -11.63
CA GLY A 423 30.93 11.43 -12.71
C GLY A 423 29.74 12.34 -12.40
N SER A 424 28.87 12.52 -13.40
CA SER A 424 27.61 13.26 -13.19
C SER A 424 26.66 12.46 -12.31
N PHE A 425 26.11 13.08 -11.26
CA PHE A 425 25.10 12.46 -10.41
C PHE A 425 23.79 12.26 -11.17
N THR A 426 23.15 11.11 -10.95
CA THR A 426 21.80 10.82 -11.45
C THR A 426 21.03 10.03 -10.38
N PRO A 427 20.03 10.64 -9.70
CA PRO A 427 19.56 12.03 -9.83
C PRO A 427 20.61 13.07 -9.41
N LEU A 428 20.41 14.34 -9.79
CA LEU A 428 21.27 15.44 -9.35
C LEU A 428 21.30 15.55 -7.82
N LEU A 429 22.43 15.98 -7.28
CA LEU A 429 22.67 16.03 -5.85
C LEU A 429 22.16 17.34 -5.23
N ASP A 430 21.39 17.26 -4.15
CA ASP A 430 20.95 18.42 -3.37
C ASP A 430 21.87 18.61 -2.14
N LEU A 431 22.61 19.71 -2.15
CA LEU A 431 23.49 20.16 -1.07
C LEU A 431 22.90 21.34 -0.27
N SER A 432 21.73 21.85 -0.65
CA SER A 432 21.17 23.09 -0.09
C SER A 432 20.91 23.03 1.42
N THR A 433 20.64 21.83 1.93
CA THR A 433 20.36 21.55 3.35
C THR A 433 21.55 20.91 4.10
N ARG A 434 22.70 20.73 3.43
CA ARG A 434 23.88 20.06 3.98
C ARG A 434 24.84 21.08 4.58
N SER A 435 25.52 20.71 5.65
CA SER A 435 26.49 21.55 6.35
C SER A 435 27.90 21.43 5.76
N SER A 436 28.32 20.23 5.36
CA SER A 436 29.69 19.99 4.91
C SER A 436 29.81 18.79 3.97
N ILE A 437 30.91 18.78 3.19
CA ILE A 437 31.46 17.58 2.57
C ILE A 437 32.73 17.21 3.32
N SER A 438 32.80 15.97 3.82
CA SER A 438 33.97 15.47 4.54
C SER A 438 34.55 14.24 3.86
N PHE A 439 35.87 14.10 3.83
CA PHE A 439 36.57 12.92 3.33
C PHE A 439 37.85 12.69 4.12
N SER A 440 38.26 11.44 4.25
CA SER A 440 39.57 11.09 4.77
C SER A 440 40.62 11.48 3.74
N LEU A 441 41.70 12.12 4.16
CA LEU A 441 42.81 12.52 3.30
C LEU A 441 44.12 12.05 3.91
N LYS A 442 44.92 11.38 3.10
CA LYS A 442 46.32 11.07 3.37
C LYS A 442 47.23 11.81 2.38
N THR A 443 48.13 12.64 2.90
CA THR A 443 49.14 13.34 2.10
C THR A 443 50.48 12.60 2.11
N GLY A 444 51.19 12.65 0.99
CA GLY A 444 52.55 12.11 0.87
C GLY A 444 53.62 13.04 1.46
N ALA A 445 54.85 12.91 0.97
CA ALA A 445 55.99 13.73 1.40
C ALA A 445 55.86 15.23 1.06
N ALA A 446 54.86 15.60 0.24
CA ALA A 446 54.45 16.97 -0.04
C ALA A 446 53.05 17.22 0.53
N GLY A 447 52.84 18.43 1.07
CA GLY A 447 51.52 18.92 1.45
C GLY A 447 50.75 19.43 0.23
N SER A 448 49.48 19.78 0.41
CA SER A 448 48.64 20.30 -0.67
C SER A 448 47.69 21.35 -0.17
N SER A 449 47.54 22.43 -0.93
CA SER A 449 46.31 23.20 -0.90
C SER A 449 45.20 22.39 -1.56
N ILE A 450 44.05 22.35 -0.92
CA ILE A 450 42.86 21.65 -1.39
C ILE A 450 41.68 22.60 -1.44
N ALA A 451 40.79 22.38 -2.39
CA ALA A 451 39.52 23.09 -2.51
C ALA A 451 38.46 22.17 -3.11
N LEU A 452 37.21 22.41 -2.75
CA LEU A 452 36.03 21.79 -3.33
C LEU A 452 35.46 22.70 -4.42
N ALA A 453 35.03 22.12 -5.53
CA ALA A 453 34.20 22.79 -6.51
C ALA A 453 33.00 21.92 -6.88
N VAL A 454 31.89 22.55 -7.22
CA VAL A 454 30.69 21.90 -7.75
C VAL A 454 30.17 22.66 -8.96
N ARG A 455 29.44 21.96 -9.84
CA ARG A 455 28.65 22.57 -10.92
C ARG A 455 27.18 22.35 -10.66
N THR A 456 26.38 23.43 -10.67
CA THR A 456 24.95 23.39 -10.30
C THR A 456 24.09 24.07 -11.37
N GLY A 457 22.82 23.67 -11.46
CA GLY A 457 21.85 24.25 -12.39
C GLY A 457 22.02 23.82 -13.84
N ASP A 458 21.03 24.14 -14.66
CA ASP A 458 21.02 23.81 -16.10
C ASP A 458 22.23 24.39 -16.86
N ALA A 459 22.79 25.50 -16.36
CA ALA A 459 23.95 26.17 -16.94
C ALA A 459 25.31 25.62 -16.47
N TYR A 460 25.35 24.58 -15.62
CA TYR A 460 26.59 24.05 -15.03
C TYR A 460 27.44 25.14 -14.35
N THR A 461 26.78 25.99 -13.56
CA THR A 461 27.42 27.14 -12.92
C THR A 461 28.40 26.68 -11.85
N TRP A 462 29.63 27.20 -11.90
CA TRP A 462 30.69 26.89 -10.95
C TRP A 462 30.47 27.52 -9.58
N CYS A 463 30.70 26.73 -8.53
CA CYS A 463 30.79 27.20 -7.17
C CYS A 463 31.95 26.50 -6.45
N GLN A 464 32.82 27.27 -5.79
CA GLN A 464 34.08 26.78 -5.26
C GLN A 464 34.29 27.23 -3.81
N SER A 465 34.87 26.37 -2.97
CA SER A 465 35.36 26.72 -1.65
C SER A 465 36.66 27.54 -1.72
N PRO A 466 37.02 28.24 -0.63
CA PRO A 466 38.39 28.71 -0.43
C PRO A 466 39.39 27.54 -0.44
N PHE A 467 40.64 27.85 -0.78
CA PHE A 467 41.73 26.89 -0.64
C PHE A 467 42.17 26.76 0.81
N VAL A 468 42.38 25.54 1.27
CA VAL A 468 42.92 25.22 2.59
C VAL A 468 44.18 24.39 2.43
N TYR A 469 45.24 24.75 3.16
CA TYR A 469 46.50 24.01 3.11
C TYR A 469 46.51 22.85 4.10
N VAL A 470 46.85 21.67 3.61
CA VAL A 470 47.08 20.45 4.39
C VAL A 470 48.57 20.11 4.37
N ALA A 471 49.14 19.87 5.55
CA ALA A 471 50.56 19.60 5.70
C ALA A 471 50.99 18.26 5.05
N PRO A 472 52.29 18.09 4.74
CA PRO A 472 52.84 16.81 4.31
C PRO A 472 52.75 15.73 5.40
N ASN A 473 52.67 14.46 5.00
CA ASN A 473 52.59 13.27 5.87
C ASN A 473 51.44 13.30 6.88
N THR A 474 50.31 13.89 6.50
CA THR A 474 49.10 13.98 7.31
C THR A 474 48.15 12.84 6.96
N THR A 475 47.42 12.34 7.95
CA THR A 475 46.25 11.47 7.76
C THR A 475 45.15 11.97 8.68
N GLU A 476 44.12 12.59 8.10
CA GLU A 476 43.03 13.19 8.86
C GLU A 476 41.72 13.16 8.06
N THR A 477 40.59 13.33 8.74
CA THR A 477 39.33 13.68 8.06
C THR A 477 39.32 15.16 7.81
N HIS A 478 39.28 15.54 6.54
CA HIS A 478 39.10 16.92 6.14
C HIS A 478 37.61 17.20 5.91
N SER A 479 37.13 18.35 6.38
CA SER A 479 35.73 18.76 6.26
C SER A 479 35.65 20.16 5.67
N ILE A 480 34.94 20.29 4.55
CA ILE A 480 34.72 21.56 3.85
C ILE A 480 33.31 22.02 4.16
N ASP A 481 33.22 23.14 4.88
CA ASP A 481 31.96 23.79 5.26
C ASP A 481 31.32 24.45 4.02
N LEU A 482 30.12 23.98 3.66
CA LEU A 482 29.41 24.42 2.46
C LEU A 482 28.94 25.87 2.56
N SER A 483 28.85 26.45 3.76
CA SER A 483 28.53 27.87 3.93
C SER A 483 29.68 28.79 3.48
N THR A 484 30.88 28.26 3.31
CA THR A 484 32.06 29.03 2.86
C THR A 484 32.22 29.09 1.34
N MET A 485 31.36 28.39 0.60
CA MET A 485 31.41 28.33 -0.86
C MET A 485 31.18 29.72 -1.49
N GLY A 486 31.77 29.96 -2.67
CA GLY A 486 31.63 31.22 -3.40
C GLY A 486 30.23 31.53 -3.94
N CYS A 487 29.24 30.68 -3.66
CA CYS A 487 27.83 30.85 -4.01
C CYS A 487 26.96 30.65 -2.75
N ALA A 488 25.70 31.09 -2.82
CA ALA A 488 24.76 30.85 -1.73
C ALA A 488 24.43 29.35 -1.63
N GLN A 489 24.67 28.74 -0.48
CA GLN A 489 24.38 27.31 -0.27
C GLN A 489 22.93 26.95 -0.62
N SER A 490 21.97 27.83 -0.35
CA SER A 490 20.55 27.62 -0.67
C SER A 490 20.26 27.41 -2.16
N THR A 491 21.20 27.72 -3.06
CA THR A 491 21.05 27.49 -4.52
C THR A 491 21.64 26.17 -4.99
N LEU A 492 22.27 25.38 -4.13
CA LEU A 492 22.90 24.11 -4.48
C LEU A 492 21.88 22.95 -4.43
N THR A 493 20.75 23.09 -5.12
CA THR A 493 19.66 22.09 -5.13
C THR A 493 19.81 21.02 -6.22
N ASP A 494 20.70 21.26 -7.18
CA ASP A 494 20.81 20.51 -8.44
C ASP A 494 22.26 20.41 -8.91
N VAL A 495 23.11 19.84 -8.05
CA VAL A 495 24.55 19.66 -8.30
C VAL A 495 24.79 18.47 -9.24
N HIS A 496 25.52 18.72 -10.32
CA HIS A 496 25.89 17.73 -11.32
C HIS A 496 27.07 16.88 -10.89
N ASP A 497 28.10 17.49 -10.30
CA ASP A 497 29.33 16.81 -9.90
C ASP A 497 30.07 17.55 -8.80
N VAL A 498 30.97 16.81 -8.15
CA VAL A 498 31.89 17.30 -7.13
C VAL A 498 33.33 17.15 -7.65
N LEU A 499 34.14 18.19 -7.45
CA LEU A 499 35.55 18.22 -7.81
C LEU A 499 36.42 18.64 -6.64
N LEU A 500 37.60 18.03 -6.54
CA LEU A 500 38.64 18.37 -5.58
C LEU A 500 39.91 18.82 -6.31
N TYR A 501 40.50 19.90 -5.83
CA TYR A 501 41.81 20.35 -6.27
C TYR A 501 42.91 19.80 -5.36
N PHE A 502 44.03 19.41 -5.97
CA PHE A 502 45.28 19.11 -5.26
C PHE A 502 46.47 19.78 -5.96
N ASN A 503 47.45 20.25 -5.19
CA ASN A 503 48.77 20.59 -5.71
C ASN A 503 49.49 19.34 -6.24
N ALA A 504 50.61 19.54 -6.92
CA ALA A 504 51.37 18.42 -7.47
C ALA A 504 51.85 17.44 -6.37
N GLY A 505 51.58 16.15 -6.56
CA GLY A 505 51.86 15.10 -5.58
C GLY A 505 50.94 13.90 -5.72
N THR A 506 51.07 12.94 -4.79
CA THR A 506 50.18 11.78 -4.65
C THR A 506 49.45 11.85 -3.31
N PHE A 507 48.14 11.61 -3.35
CA PHE A 507 47.23 11.73 -2.21
C PHE A 507 46.23 10.59 -2.25
N ASP A 508 45.84 10.07 -1.09
CA ASP A 508 44.78 9.07 -0.99
C ASP A 508 43.57 9.71 -0.30
N ILE A 509 42.38 9.59 -0.89
CA ILE A 509 41.13 9.97 -0.24
C ILE A 509 40.19 8.78 -0.08
N ASP A 510 39.46 8.77 1.02
CA ASP A 510 38.48 7.71 1.32
C ASP A 510 37.27 8.24 2.10
N ARG A 511 36.13 7.54 1.97
CA ARG A 511 34.87 7.80 2.68
C ARG A 511 34.41 9.25 2.60
N MET A 512 34.06 9.71 1.39
CA MET A 512 33.45 11.01 1.19
C MET A 512 31.99 11.01 1.68
N THR A 513 31.61 11.97 2.51
CA THR A 513 30.30 12.04 3.16
C THR A 513 29.71 13.45 3.19
N LEU A 514 28.39 13.55 3.28
CA LEU A 514 27.62 14.76 3.55
C LEU A 514 27.06 14.73 4.97
N SER A 515 27.18 15.84 5.69
CA SER A 515 26.54 16.02 7.01
C SER A 515 25.37 16.99 6.92
#